data_AF-A0A382NP00-F1
#
_entry.id   AF-A0A382NP00-F1
#
_cell.length_a   1.000
_cell.length_b   1.000
_cell.length_c   1.000
_cell.angle_alpha   90.00
_cell.angle_beta   90.00
_cell.angle_gamma   90.00
#
_symmetry.space_group_name_H-M   'P 1'
#
loop_
_entity.id
_entity.type
_entity.pdbx_description
1 polymer ?
#
loop_
_entity_poly.entity_id
_entity_poly.type
_entity_poly.pdbx_seq_one_letter_code
_entity_poly.pdbx_strand_id
1 'polypeptide(L)'
;MFLSSRSRLILVVLSIIGTNFFAPVSSAQSKVEQLLNKLDENYYYPQKKGLVRISSQLQWEQENIGSKKIFAIKKPDFIFEGEFDGKTFRKRIKSYGIKKNTSEEEVIESIKFLNNYLDAFFPKTLREKFVHYKGIIGFRGASEIRLLLKKTEPTDDFNEYELFIDKKKWRISKIIVRQNQDPKKVEGKFFYAQKDEKWVVAETLSSFEINGHEFIEKTKYKYRAIESLWLVHEVNQTVKQDGNMILSYRFNLNDHKLRSKQ
;
A
#
# COMPACT_ATOMS: atom_id res chain seq x y z
N MET A 1 -12.54 -3.33 27.86
CA MET A 1 -11.81 -2.08 28.14
C MET A 1 -10.30 -2.37 28.10
N PHE A 2 -9.69 -2.31 26.92
CA PHE A 2 -8.24 -2.47 26.71
C PHE A 2 -7.84 -1.62 25.48
N LEU A 3 -6.62 -1.06 25.48
CA LEU A 3 -6.01 -0.31 24.37
C LEU A 3 -6.75 0.96 23.89
N SER A 4 -7.28 1.80 24.81
CA SER A 4 -7.71 3.17 24.47
C SER A 4 -6.62 4.24 24.67
N SER A 5 -5.53 3.96 25.41
CA SER A 5 -4.52 4.98 25.75
C SER A 5 -3.11 4.42 26.05
N ARG A 6 -2.35 4.08 24.99
CA ARG A 6 -0.87 4.14 24.92
C ARG A 6 -0.41 3.78 23.50
N SER A 7 0.60 4.51 23.00
CA SER A 7 1.18 4.39 21.65
C SER A 7 0.15 4.43 20.50
N ARG A 8 -0.02 5.61 19.89
CA ARG A 8 -0.46 5.65 18.48
C ARG A 8 0.71 5.16 17.62
N LEU A 9 0.84 3.84 17.48
CA LEU A 9 1.72 3.23 16.49
C LEU A 9 1.20 3.63 15.11
N ILE A 10 1.87 4.61 14.50
CA ILE A 10 1.56 5.06 13.14
C ILE A 10 1.98 3.94 12.19
N LEU A 11 1.01 3.10 11.84
CA LEU A 11 1.13 2.17 10.72
C LEU A 11 1.32 2.98 9.44
N VAL A 12 2.55 2.97 8.91
CA VAL A 12 2.91 3.77 7.74
C VAL A 12 2.43 3.08 6.45
N VAL A 13 1.12 3.07 6.25
CA VAL A 13 0.57 2.79 4.92
C VAL A 13 0.55 4.10 4.13
N LEU A 14 1.30 4.12 3.03
CA LEU A 14 1.75 5.31 2.30
C LEU A 14 0.62 6.08 1.57
N SER A 15 -0.15 6.86 2.33
CA SER A 15 -1.08 7.93 1.87
C SER A 15 -0.35 9.29 1.69
N ILE A 16 -0.92 10.25 0.96
CA ILE A 16 -0.12 11.16 0.09
C ILE A 16 -0.65 12.63 -0.07
N ILE A 17 0.09 13.64 0.45
CA ILE A 17 -0.02 15.14 0.30
C ILE A 17 1.42 15.78 0.47
N GLY A 18 1.91 16.99 0.07
CA GLY A 18 1.43 18.23 -0.58
C GLY A 18 2.53 19.05 -1.37
N THR A 19 2.34 20.35 -1.69
CA THR A 19 3.19 21.21 -2.58
C THR A 19 4.55 21.68 -1.98
N ASN A 20 5.42 22.54 -2.58
CA ASN A 20 5.65 23.04 -3.97
C ASN A 20 7.12 23.49 -4.08
N PHE A 21 7.63 23.59 -5.31
CA PHE A 21 7.80 24.88 -6.00
C PHE A 21 8.09 24.58 -7.49
N PHE A 22 8.48 25.57 -8.30
CA PHE A 22 8.62 25.43 -9.75
C PHE A 22 10.01 25.88 -10.26
N ALA A 23 10.56 25.07 -11.17
CA ALA A 23 11.56 25.42 -12.18
C ALA A 23 11.20 24.57 -13.44
N PRO A 24 11.56 24.95 -14.68
CA PRO A 24 10.75 24.69 -15.88
C PRO A 24 10.33 23.22 -16.09
N VAL A 25 9.03 22.95 -15.88
CA VAL A 25 8.52 21.59 -15.61
C VAL A 25 8.20 20.76 -16.86
N SER A 26 7.69 21.38 -17.94
CA SER A 26 6.97 20.66 -19.02
C SER A 26 7.72 19.44 -19.60
N SER A 27 8.93 19.61 -20.13
CA SER A 27 9.68 18.53 -20.77
C SER A 27 10.31 17.53 -19.78
N ALA A 28 10.56 17.96 -18.53
CA ALA A 28 11.05 17.07 -17.47
C ALA A 28 9.92 16.19 -16.93
N GLN A 29 8.74 16.77 -16.68
CA GLN A 29 7.56 16.06 -16.19
C GLN A 29 7.01 15.08 -17.24
N SER A 30 7.00 15.45 -18.52
CA SER A 30 6.61 14.51 -19.59
C SER A 30 7.51 13.26 -19.57
N LYS A 31 8.82 13.40 -19.34
CA LYS A 31 9.75 12.26 -19.18
C LYS A 31 9.49 11.46 -17.90
N VAL A 32 9.06 12.10 -16.81
CA VAL A 32 8.65 11.43 -15.57
C VAL A 32 7.38 10.59 -15.80
N GLU A 33 6.38 11.15 -16.46
CA GLU A 33 5.14 10.43 -16.80
C GLU A 33 5.41 9.27 -17.77
N GLN A 34 6.30 9.45 -18.75
CA GLN A 34 6.76 8.35 -19.62
C GLN A 34 7.47 7.24 -18.81
N LEU A 35 8.33 7.60 -17.85
CA LEU A 35 9.01 6.64 -16.96
C LEU A 35 8.02 5.88 -16.06
N LEU A 36 7.02 6.57 -15.50
CA LEU A 36 5.96 5.96 -14.68
C LEU A 36 5.06 5.04 -15.52
N ASN A 37 4.61 5.47 -16.70
CA ASN A 37 3.85 4.62 -17.63
C ASN A 37 4.63 3.35 -18.00
N LYS A 38 5.91 3.48 -18.35
CA LYS A 38 6.77 2.34 -18.70
C LYS A 38 7.00 1.37 -17.54
N LEU A 39 7.06 1.86 -16.30
CA LEU A 39 7.03 0.98 -15.12
C LEU A 39 5.66 0.30 -14.99
N ASP A 40 4.57 1.04 -15.14
CA ASP A 40 3.20 0.52 -15.07
C ASP A 40 2.85 -0.46 -16.22
N GLU A 41 3.65 -0.54 -17.27
CA GLU A 41 3.59 -1.57 -18.33
C GLU A 41 4.30 -2.88 -17.95
N ASN A 42 5.20 -2.84 -16.97
CA ASN A 42 5.95 -3.99 -16.45
C ASN A 42 5.31 -4.59 -15.17
N TYR A 43 4.38 -3.86 -14.54
CA TYR A 43 3.61 -4.33 -13.38
C TYR A 43 2.25 -4.93 -13.77
N TYR A 44 1.80 -5.90 -12.98
CA TYR A 44 0.47 -6.49 -13.10
C TYR A 44 -0.56 -5.63 -12.37
N TYR A 45 -1.62 -5.23 -13.06
CA TYR A 45 -2.73 -4.45 -12.51
C TYR A 45 -4.07 -5.03 -12.98
N PRO A 46 -4.96 -5.53 -12.09
CA PRO A 46 -6.26 -6.06 -12.50
C PRO A 46 -7.11 -5.03 -13.26
N GLN A 47 -7.03 -3.75 -12.89
CA GLN A 47 -7.71 -2.66 -13.59
C GLN A 47 -7.20 -2.43 -15.03
N LYS A 48 -5.95 -2.79 -15.34
CA LYS A 48 -5.42 -2.80 -16.73
C LYS A 48 -5.80 -4.07 -17.51
N LYS A 49 -6.29 -5.11 -16.83
CA LYS A 49 -6.80 -6.37 -17.42
C LYS A 49 -8.33 -6.37 -17.59
N GLY A 50 -8.95 -5.18 -17.60
CA GLY A 50 -10.38 -5.02 -17.88
C GLY A 50 -11.31 -5.04 -16.66
N LEU A 51 -10.81 -5.24 -15.44
CA LEU A 51 -11.65 -5.26 -14.24
C LEU A 51 -12.31 -3.89 -13.98
N VAL A 52 -13.64 -3.87 -13.94
CA VAL A 52 -14.46 -2.68 -13.65
C VAL A 52 -14.88 -2.63 -12.18
N ARG A 53 -15.21 -3.77 -11.57
CA ARG A 53 -15.67 -3.83 -10.17
C ARG A 53 -15.24 -5.12 -9.48
N ILE A 54 -14.92 -5.00 -8.20
CA ILE A 54 -14.67 -6.10 -7.27
C ILE A 54 -15.47 -5.89 -5.98
N SER A 55 -16.02 -6.97 -5.45
CA SER A 55 -16.50 -7.08 -4.07
C SER A 55 -15.92 -8.36 -3.47
N SER A 56 -15.52 -8.37 -2.20
CA SER A 56 -14.91 -9.53 -1.54
C SER A 56 -15.14 -9.47 -0.03
N GLN A 57 -15.41 -10.61 0.60
CA GLN A 57 -15.46 -10.70 2.07
C GLN A 57 -14.05 -10.57 2.63
N LEU A 58 -13.83 -9.52 3.41
CA LEU A 58 -12.59 -9.23 4.12
C LEU A 58 -12.71 -9.75 5.55
N GLN A 59 -12.03 -10.86 5.81
CA GLN A 59 -11.85 -11.40 7.16
C GLN A 59 -10.47 -11.02 7.67
N TRP A 60 -10.34 -10.64 8.93
CA TRP A 60 -9.04 -10.28 9.50
C TRP A 60 -8.87 -10.71 10.95
N GLU A 61 -7.62 -10.90 11.33
CA GLU A 61 -7.18 -11.34 12.65
C GLU A 61 -5.91 -10.59 13.06
N GLN A 62 -5.77 -10.37 14.37
CA GLN A 62 -4.60 -9.76 15.00
C GLN A 62 -4.04 -10.74 16.03
N GLU A 63 -2.75 -11.05 15.98
CA GLU A 63 -2.14 -11.94 16.98
C GLU A 63 -1.92 -11.20 18.31
N ASN A 64 -2.26 -11.84 19.42
CA ASN A 64 -1.91 -11.35 20.75
C ASN A 64 -0.48 -11.80 21.09
N ILE A 65 0.43 -10.83 21.12
CA ILE A 65 1.87 -11.04 21.37
C ILE A 65 2.21 -10.79 22.86
N GLY A 66 1.29 -10.22 23.65
CA GLY A 66 1.51 -9.90 25.07
C GLY A 66 1.29 -11.07 26.06
N SER A 67 0.82 -12.22 25.58
CA SER A 67 0.51 -13.40 26.40
C SER A 67 1.55 -14.51 26.27
N LYS A 68 1.73 -15.31 27.33
CA LYS A 68 2.60 -16.53 27.36
C LYS A 68 2.25 -17.61 26.31
N LYS A 69 1.18 -17.41 25.54
CA LYS A 69 0.81 -18.15 24.33
C LYS A 69 0.41 -17.12 23.27
N ILE A 70 0.90 -17.26 22.05
CA ILE A 70 0.42 -16.49 20.89
C ILE A 70 -0.93 -17.07 20.47
N PHE A 71 -1.91 -16.21 20.21
CA PHE A 71 -3.20 -16.62 19.63
C PHE A 71 -3.79 -15.52 18.75
N ALA A 72 -4.50 -15.91 17.69
CA ALA A 72 -5.17 -14.99 16.79
C ALA A 72 -6.51 -14.51 17.37
N ILE A 73 -6.68 -13.19 17.48
CA ILE A 73 -7.95 -12.54 17.79
C ILE A 73 -8.64 -12.24 16.45
N LYS A 74 -9.61 -13.07 16.06
CA LYS A 74 -10.48 -12.76 14.91
C LYS A 74 -11.31 -11.50 15.21
N LYS A 75 -11.35 -10.59 14.24
CA LYS A 75 -12.07 -9.32 14.29
C LYS A 75 -13.41 -9.42 13.54
N PRO A 76 -14.28 -8.39 13.58
CA PRO A 76 -15.49 -8.36 12.75
C PRO A 76 -15.15 -8.50 11.26
N ASP A 77 -16.02 -9.19 10.53
CA ASP A 77 -15.91 -9.34 9.08
C ASP A 77 -16.42 -8.07 8.37
N PHE A 78 -15.82 -7.76 7.22
CA PHE A 78 -16.15 -6.61 6.38
C PHE A 78 -16.30 -7.03 4.91
N ILE A 79 -16.80 -6.13 4.07
CA ILE A 79 -16.70 -6.25 2.61
C ILE A 79 -15.68 -5.19 2.13
N PHE A 80 -14.68 -5.65 1.38
CA PHE A 80 -13.89 -4.79 0.51
C PHE A 80 -14.65 -4.59 -0.81
N GLU A 81 -14.87 -3.34 -1.20
CA GLU A 81 -15.36 -3.01 -2.55
C GLU A 81 -14.33 -2.14 -3.29
N GLY A 82 -14.25 -2.32 -4.60
CA GLY A 82 -13.67 -1.33 -5.49
C GLY A 82 -14.36 -1.28 -6.86
N GLU A 83 -14.39 -0.10 -7.47
CA GLU A 83 -15.15 0.20 -8.69
C GLU A 83 -14.43 1.29 -9.50
N PHE A 84 -14.32 1.09 -10.82
CA PHE A 84 -13.66 2.02 -11.74
C PHE A 84 -14.60 3.17 -12.12
N ASP A 85 -14.25 4.40 -11.73
CA ASP A 85 -15.10 5.59 -11.92
C ASP A 85 -14.97 6.27 -13.29
N GLY A 86 -14.34 5.59 -14.26
CA GLY A 86 -13.95 6.16 -15.54
C GLY A 86 -12.54 6.77 -15.56
N LYS A 87 -11.95 7.08 -14.39
CA LYS A 87 -10.59 7.64 -14.27
C LYS A 87 -9.66 6.80 -13.39
N THR A 88 -10.17 6.30 -12.26
CA THR A 88 -9.40 5.61 -11.22
C THR A 88 -10.22 4.49 -10.59
N PHE A 89 -9.55 3.56 -9.89
CA PHE A 89 -10.24 2.54 -9.11
C PHE A 89 -10.56 3.06 -7.69
N ARG A 90 -11.81 3.51 -7.47
CA ARG A 90 -12.29 3.88 -6.13
C ARG A 90 -12.43 2.64 -5.28
N LYS A 91 -12.14 2.74 -3.98
CA LYS A 91 -12.14 1.61 -3.04
C LYS A 91 -12.69 2.03 -1.68
N ARG A 92 -13.36 1.11 -0.98
CA ARG A 92 -13.94 1.34 0.35
C ARG A 92 -14.13 0.04 1.12
N ILE A 93 -14.22 0.17 2.45
CA ILE A 93 -14.66 -0.89 3.35
C ILE A 93 -16.13 -0.66 3.73
N LYS A 94 -16.94 -1.73 3.80
CA LYS A 94 -18.31 -1.75 4.34
C LYS A 94 -18.42 -2.82 5.43
N SER A 95 -19.31 -2.64 6.42
CA SER A 95 -19.63 -3.68 7.41
C SER A 95 -20.28 -4.91 6.74
N TYR A 96 -19.92 -6.12 7.18
CA TYR A 96 -20.54 -7.38 6.72
C TYR A 96 -21.67 -7.82 7.65
N GLY A 97 -22.75 -7.04 7.67
CA GLY A 97 -23.91 -7.26 8.54
C GLY A 97 -23.63 -6.88 10.01
N ILE A 98 -24.47 -6.02 10.58
CA ILE A 98 -24.35 -5.64 11.99
C ILE A 98 -24.82 -6.82 12.85
N LYS A 99 -23.87 -7.49 13.53
CA LYS A 99 -24.19 -8.44 14.59
C LYS A 99 -24.73 -7.66 15.79
N LYS A 100 -25.78 -8.15 16.44
CA LYS A 100 -26.49 -7.50 17.57
C LYS A 100 -25.61 -7.05 18.76
N ASN A 101 -24.34 -7.50 18.83
CA ASN A 101 -23.45 -7.31 19.97
C ASN A 101 -22.18 -6.49 19.62
N THR A 102 -22.09 -5.93 18.41
CA THR A 102 -20.97 -5.06 17.99
C THR A 102 -21.45 -3.60 17.97
N SER A 103 -20.73 -2.69 18.62
CA SER A 103 -21.12 -1.28 18.67
C SER A 103 -20.77 -0.53 17.38
N GLU A 104 -21.46 0.58 17.10
CA GLU A 104 -21.20 1.36 15.88
C GLU A 104 -19.81 2.00 15.91
N GLU A 105 -19.30 2.36 17.09
CA GLU A 105 -17.95 2.87 17.29
C GLU A 105 -16.89 1.81 16.92
N GLU A 106 -17.04 0.56 17.35
CA GLU A 106 -16.11 -0.52 16.99
C GLU A 106 -16.08 -0.76 15.47
N VAL A 107 -17.24 -0.66 14.81
CA VAL A 107 -17.35 -0.74 13.33
C VAL A 107 -16.64 0.45 12.68
N ILE A 108 -16.85 1.67 13.17
CA ILE A 108 -16.24 2.90 12.64
C ILE A 108 -14.71 2.91 12.83
N GLU A 109 -14.20 2.50 13.99
CA GLU A 109 -12.76 2.36 14.25
C GLU A 109 -12.14 1.27 13.38
N SER A 110 -12.80 0.12 13.23
CA SER A 110 -12.35 -0.95 12.33
C SER A 110 -12.30 -0.48 10.87
N ILE A 111 -13.29 0.28 10.39
CA ILE A 111 -13.28 0.86 9.04
C ILE A 111 -12.14 1.86 8.88
N LYS A 112 -11.91 2.75 9.86
CA LYS A 112 -10.77 3.69 9.85
C LYS A 112 -9.42 2.96 9.76
N PHE A 113 -9.24 1.87 10.53
CA PHE A 113 -8.05 1.03 10.48
C PHE A 113 -7.90 0.31 9.12
N LEU A 114 -8.96 -0.34 8.63
CA LEU A 114 -8.93 -1.12 7.38
C LEU A 114 -8.80 -0.25 6.13
N ASN A 115 -9.24 1.02 6.17
CA ASN A 115 -9.06 1.97 5.07
C ASN A 115 -7.57 2.22 4.73
N ASN A 116 -6.65 2.04 5.69
CA ASN A 116 -5.22 2.11 5.41
C ASN A 116 -4.79 1.03 4.39
N TYR A 117 -5.33 -0.19 4.50
CA TYR A 117 -4.92 -1.35 3.69
C TYR A 117 -5.54 -1.40 2.29
N LEU A 118 -6.33 -0.39 1.87
CA LEU A 118 -6.97 -0.37 0.54
C LEU A 118 -5.99 -0.45 -0.63
N ASP A 119 -4.78 0.13 -0.51
CA ASP A 119 -3.72 0.01 -1.52
C ASP A 119 -2.96 -1.33 -1.44
N ALA A 120 -3.05 -2.05 -0.31
CA ALA A 120 -2.46 -3.39 -0.13
C ALA A 120 -3.36 -4.51 -0.70
N PHE A 121 -4.68 -4.37 -0.61
CA PHE A 121 -5.64 -5.31 -1.20
C PHE A 121 -5.77 -5.12 -2.72
N PHE A 122 -5.65 -3.88 -3.21
CA PHE A 122 -5.79 -3.57 -4.63
C PHE A 122 -4.93 -2.35 -5.01
N PRO A 123 -3.72 -2.54 -5.55
CA PRO A 123 -2.77 -1.46 -5.74
C PRO A 123 -3.21 -0.49 -6.84
N LYS A 124 -2.96 0.81 -6.60
CA LYS A 124 -2.96 1.84 -7.64
C LYS A 124 -1.79 1.62 -8.60
N THR A 125 -1.94 2.06 -9.84
CA THR A 125 -0.80 2.29 -10.74
C THR A 125 0.14 3.35 -10.15
N LEU A 126 1.42 3.34 -10.54
CA LEU A 126 2.37 4.36 -10.14
C LEU A 126 1.95 5.73 -10.68
N ARG A 127 1.38 5.79 -11.88
CA ARG A 127 0.76 7.02 -12.42
C ARG A 127 -0.39 7.51 -11.53
N GLU A 128 -1.33 6.66 -11.13
CA GLU A 128 -2.39 7.03 -10.18
C GLU A 128 -1.83 7.49 -8.82
N LYS A 129 -0.77 6.84 -8.31
CA LYS A 129 -0.15 7.19 -7.03
C LYS A 129 0.60 8.53 -7.08
N PHE A 130 1.22 8.86 -8.21
CA PHE A 130 2.10 10.01 -8.37
C PHE A 130 1.58 11.12 -9.31
N VAL A 131 0.29 11.11 -9.68
CA VAL A 131 -0.32 12.11 -10.59
C VAL A 131 -0.18 13.56 -10.10
N HIS A 132 -0.14 13.78 -8.78
CA HIS A 132 0.10 15.09 -8.17
C HIS A 132 1.59 15.34 -7.83
N TYR A 133 2.55 14.66 -8.46
CA TYR A 133 3.98 14.82 -8.17
C TYR A 133 4.77 15.34 -9.37
N LYS A 134 5.65 16.31 -9.10
CA LYS A 134 6.76 16.69 -9.99
C LYS A 134 7.92 15.74 -9.77
N GLY A 135 8.45 15.19 -10.85
CA GLY A 135 9.64 14.32 -10.79
C GLY A 135 10.93 14.98 -11.26
N ILE A 136 12.05 14.48 -10.75
CA ILE A 136 13.40 14.70 -11.29
C ILE A 136 14.03 13.31 -11.50
N ILE A 137 14.48 13.03 -12.73
CA ILE A 137 15.14 11.78 -13.10
C ILE A 137 16.66 11.98 -13.00
N GLY A 138 17.30 11.24 -12.10
CA GLY A 138 18.74 11.04 -12.05
C GLY A 138 19.12 9.60 -12.41
N PHE A 139 20.41 9.36 -12.60
CA PHE A 139 20.96 8.02 -12.87
C PHE A 139 22.03 7.68 -11.85
N ARG A 140 22.09 6.40 -11.46
CA ARG A 140 23.13 5.90 -10.55
C ARG A 140 23.88 4.76 -11.24
N GLY A 141 24.94 5.14 -11.95
CA GLY A 141 25.68 4.23 -12.82
C GLY A 141 24.84 3.64 -13.97
N ALA A 142 25.34 2.57 -14.56
CA ALA A 142 24.76 1.98 -15.76
C ALA A 142 23.37 1.37 -15.54
N SER A 143 23.10 0.73 -14.40
CA SER A 143 21.93 -0.15 -14.19
C SER A 143 20.75 0.43 -13.40
N GLU A 144 20.88 1.59 -12.76
CA GLU A 144 19.84 2.14 -11.87
C GLU A 144 19.37 3.55 -12.30
N ILE A 145 18.05 3.78 -12.25
CA ILE A 145 17.43 5.12 -12.35
C ILE A 145 16.99 5.53 -10.95
N ARG A 146 17.24 6.80 -10.59
CA ARG A 146 16.77 7.44 -9.37
C ARG A 146 15.68 8.44 -9.74
N LEU A 147 14.43 8.18 -9.40
CA LEU A 147 13.32 9.11 -9.61
C LEU A 147 12.94 9.76 -8.28
N LEU A 148 13.31 11.04 -8.13
CA LEU A 148 12.89 11.88 -7.01
C LEU A 148 11.54 12.52 -7.34
N LEU A 149 10.58 12.49 -6.41
CA LEU A 149 9.20 12.95 -6.59
C LEU A 149 8.78 13.86 -5.42
N LYS A 150 8.27 15.06 -5.73
CA LYS A 150 7.72 16.02 -4.75
C LYS A 150 6.29 16.42 -5.14
N LYS A 151 5.32 16.42 -4.20
CA LYS A 151 3.90 16.67 -4.51
C LYS A 151 3.60 18.15 -4.81
N THR A 152 2.37 18.44 -5.26
CA THR A 152 1.95 19.71 -5.87
C THR A 152 0.58 20.25 -5.40
N GLU A 153 0.16 20.08 -4.13
CA GLU A 153 -1.03 20.79 -3.53
C GLU A 153 -0.72 21.26 -2.08
N PRO A 154 -0.74 22.56 -1.69
CA PRO A 154 -0.08 23.02 -0.45
C PRO A 154 -0.80 22.55 0.81
N THR A 155 -0.10 21.82 1.66
CA THR A 155 -0.62 21.30 2.93
C THR A 155 0.48 21.15 3.95
N ASP A 156 0.09 21.12 5.23
CA ASP A 156 0.99 20.96 6.37
C ASP A 156 1.70 19.59 6.41
N ASP A 157 1.28 18.60 5.61
CA ASP A 157 1.99 17.33 5.43
C ASP A 157 2.95 17.39 4.22
N PHE A 158 4.25 17.46 4.50
CA PHE A 158 5.31 17.33 3.50
C PHE A 158 5.60 15.86 3.22
N ASN A 159 5.63 15.45 1.94
CA ASN A 159 6.07 14.11 1.54
C ASN A 159 6.92 14.14 0.25
N GLU A 160 8.18 13.74 0.36
CA GLU A 160 9.11 13.47 -0.74
C GLU A 160 9.31 11.96 -0.90
N TYR A 161 9.30 11.49 -2.15
CA TYR A 161 9.52 10.09 -2.51
C TYR A 161 10.75 9.94 -3.40
N GLU A 162 11.56 8.93 -3.15
CA GLU A 162 12.78 8.63 -3.91
C GLU A 162 12.76 7.16 -4.33
N LEU A 163 12.48 6.91 -5.61
CA LEU A 163 12.36 5.58 -6.19
C LEU A 163 13.69 5.17 -6.83
N PHE A 164 14.17 3.97 -6.52
CA PHE A 164 15.34 3.34 -7.13
C PHE A 164 14.84 2.24 -8.08
N ILE A 165 15.23 2.29 -9.35
CA ILE A 165 14.63 1.49 -10.42
C ILE A 165 15.71 0.66 -11.13
N ASP A 166 15.54 -0.66 -11.13
CA ASP A 166 16.35 -1.62 -11.88
C ASP A 166 16.04 -1.52 -13.39
N LYS A 167 16.99 -1.02 -14.19
CA LYS A 167 16.84 -0.87 -15.66
C LYS A 167 16.80 -2.20 -16.42
N LYS A 168 17.31 -3.30 -15.83
CA LYS A 168 17.28 -4.63 -16.47
C LYS A 168 15.93 -5.32 -16.26
N LYS A 169 15.31 -5.12 -15.09
CA LYS A 169 14.03 -5.76 -14.71
C LYS A 169 12.82 -4.85 -14.79
N TRP A 170 13.00 -3.54 -15.06
CA TRP A 170 11.95 -2.51 -15.10
C TRP A 170 11.02 -2.54 -13.88
N ARG A 171 11.63 -2.52 -12.69
CA ARG A 171 10.94 -2.52 -11.40
C ARG A 171 11.68 -1.68 -10.36
N ILE A 172 10.92 -1.08 -9.45
CA ILE A 172 11.43 -0.35 -8.28
C ILE A 172 12.08 -1.34 -7.31
N SER A 173 13.39 -1.25 -7.07
CA SER A 173 14.10 -2.09 -6.10
C SER A 173 13.88 -1.62 -4.66
N LYS A 174 13.86 -0.30 -4.47
CA LYS A 174 13.85 0.39 -3.19
C LYS A 174 13.10 1.73 -3.30
N ILE A 175 12.53 2.15 -2.19
CA ILE A 175 11.93 3.46 -1.97
C ILE A 175 12.55 4.09 -0.73
N ILE A 176 12.79 5.40 -0.75
CA ILE A 176 12.92 6.20 0.46
C ILE A 176 11.76 7.21 0.47
N VAL A 177 11.10 7.33 1.61
CA VAL A 177 10.08 8.35 1.87
C VAL A 177 10.65 9.30 2.91
N ARG A 178 10.47 10.61 2.72
CA ARG A 178 10.83 11.65 3.70
C ARG A 178 9.60 12.51 3.95
N GLN A 179 9.28 12.71 5.22
CA GLN A 179 8.07 13.38 5.67
C GLN A 179 8.33 14.20 6.94
N ASN A 180 7.47 15.16 7.25
CA ASN A 180 7.59 15.99 8.46
C ASN A 180 6.88 15.39 9.68
N GLN A 181 5.84 14.57 9.48
CA GLN A 181 5.26 13.72 10.53
C GLN A 181 6.15 12.51 10.81
N ASP A 182 6.05 11.91 11.99
CA ASP A 182 6.83 10.71 12.31
C ASP A 182 6.22 9.43 11.70
N PRO A 183 7.07 8.47 11.25
CA PRO A 183 8.53 8.55 11.18
C PRO A 183 9.03 9.48 10.07
N LYS A 184 9.98 10.40 10.39
CA LYS A 184 10.48 11.39 9.41
C LYS A 184 11.05 10.79 8.12
N LYS A 185 11.52 9.55 8.18
CA LYS A 185 12.13 8.82 7.06
C LYS A 185 11.77 7.34 7.13
N VAL A 186 11.38 6.76 6.00
CA VAL A 186 11.16 5.32 5.83
C VAL A 186 11.99 4.81 4.65
N GLU A 187 12.71 3.71 4.84
CA GLU A 187 13.35 2.96 3.74
C GLU A 187 12.56 1.68 3.47
N GLY A 188 11.93 1.57 2.30
CA GLY A 188 11.21 0.39 1.84
C GLY A 188 11.96 -0.37 0.75
N LYS A 189 11.86 -1.71 0.75
CA LYS A 189 12.42 -2.64 -0.24
C LYS A 189 11.31 -3.55 -0.76
N PHE A 190 11.36 -3.88 -2.05
CA PHE A 190 10.32 -4.67 -2.72
C PHE A 190 10.86 -5.99 -3.27
N PHE A 191 10.18 -7.07 -2.95
CA PHE A 191 10.40 -8.40 -3.51
C PHE A 191 9.20 -8.78 -4.38
N TYR A 192 9.47 -9.36 -5.55
CA TYR A 192 8.47 -9.55 -6.59
C TYR A 192 8.40 -10.99 -7.08
N ALA A 193 7.18 -11.44 -7.37
CA ALA A 193 6.90 -12.61 -8.21
C ALA A 193 6.45 -12.14 -9.61
N GLN A 194 6.46 -13.04 -10.60
CA GLN A 194 5.83 -12.80 -11.90
C GLN A 194 4.43 -13.42 -11.95
N LYS A 195 3.52 -12.72 -12.64
CA LYS A 195 2.15 -13.13 -12.98
C LYS A 195 1.84 -12.56 -14.37
N ASP A 196 1.53 -13.45 -15.31
CA ASP A 196 1.35 -13.14 -16.73
C ASP A 196 2.52 -12.30 -17.29
N GLU A 197 3.75 -12.75 -17.03
CA GLU A 197 5.03 -12.09 -17.36
C GLU A 197 5.29 -10.73 -16.66
N LYS A 198 4.28 -10.14 -16.03
CA LYS A 198 4.36 -8.88 -15.28
C LYS A 198 4.70 -9.07 -13.82
N TRP A 199 5.28 -8.05 -13.17
CA TRP A 199 5.64 -8.10 -11.75
C TRP A 199 4.43 -7.87 -10.82
N VAL A 200 4.34 -8.65 -9.74
CA VAL A 200 3.51 -8.38 -8.55
C VAL A 200 4.39 -8.29 -7.31
N VAL A 201 4.07 -7.38 -6.38
CA VAL A 201 4.78 -7.29 -5.09
C VAL A 201 4.42 -8.52 -4.25
N ALA A 202 5.36 -9.42 -4.04
CA ALA A 202 5.17 -10.61 -3.21
C ALA A 202 5.48 -10.32 -1.73
N GLU A 203 6.42 -9.41 -1.46
CA GLU A 203 6.76 -8.95 -0.11
C GLU A 203 7.30 -7.51 -0.14
N THR A 204 6.96 -6.72 0.87
CA THR A 204 7.64 -5.47 1.24
C THR A 204 8.37 -5.62 2.56
N LEU A 205 9.49 -4.90 2.70
CA LEU A 205 10.24 -4.75 3.93
C LEU A 205 10.58 -3.27 4.13
N SER A 206 10.07 -2.65 5.19
CA SER A 206 10.32 -1.26 5.55
C SER A 206 11.10 -1.18 6.86
N SER A 207 12.11 -0.31 6.93
CA SER A 207 12.80 0.08 8.17
C SER A 207 12.66 1.59 8.38
N PHE A 208 12.36 1.99 9.62
CA PHE A 208 12.17 3.38 10.03
C PHE A 208 12.44 3.54 11.53
N GLU A 209 12.61 4.79 11.98
CA GLU A 209 12.90 5.12 13.37
C GLU A 209 11.80 6.03 13.94
N ILE A 210 11.39 5.80 15.19
CA ILE A 210 10.53 6.70 15.95
C ILE A 210 11.10 6.80 17.37
N ASN A 211 11.39 8.03 17.82
CA ASN A 211 11.92 8.32 19.17
C ASN A 211 13.17 7.48 19.56
N GLY A 212 14.09 7.22 18.62
CA GLY A 212 15.31 6.45 18.87
C GLY A 212 15.15 4.92 18.84
N HIS A 213 13.95 4.39 18.60
CA HIS A 213 13.70 2.95 18.44
C HIS A 213 13.63 2.55 16.97
N GLU A 214 14.24 1.42 16.58
CA GLU A 214 14.13 0.89 15.21
C GLU A 214 12.84 0.08 15.07
N PHE A 215 12.07 0.40 14.02
CA PHE A 215 10.92 -0.38 13.59
C PHE A 215 11.19 -1.05 12.24
N ILE A 216 10.84 -2.34 12.15
CA ILE A 216 10.89 -3.11 10.91
C ILE A 216 9.48 -3.63 10.63
N GLU A 217 8.84 -3.11 9.58
CA GLU A 217 7.60 -3.67 9.03
C GLU A 217 7.93 -4.64 7.90
N LYS A 218 7.26 -5.79 7.86
CA LYS A 218 7.34 -6.76 6.77
C LYS A 218 5.93 -7.19 6.39
N THR A 219 5.56 -6.99 5.12
CA THR A 219 4.22 -7.34 4.61
C THR A 219 4.33 -8.31 3.42
N LYS A 220 3.69 -9.47 3.52
CA LYS A 220 3.64 -10.53 2.50
C LYS A 220 2.27 -10.60 1.83
N TYR A 221 2.27 -10.86 0.52
CA TYR A 221 1.08 -10.89 -0.32
C TYR A 221 0.96 -12.25 -1.02
N LYS A 222 -0.21 -12.91 -0.93
CA LYS A 222 -0.53 -14.11 -1.73
C LYS A 222 -1.57 -13.79 -2.80
N TYR A 223 -1.34 -14.33 -4.00
CA TYR A 223 -2.16 -14.08 -5.19
C TYR A 223 -2.85 -15.35 -5.67
N ARG A 224 -4.15 -15.27 -5.94
CA ARG A 224 -4.97 -16.33 -6.55
C ARG A 224 -5.45 -15.89 -7.92
N ALA A 225 -5.51 -16.81 -8.88
CA ALA A 225 -6.16 -16.57 -10.17
C ALA A 225 -7.68 -16.81 -10.02
N ILE A 226 -8.50 -15.85 -10.43
CA ILE A 226 -9.97 -15.87 -10.36
C ILE A 226 -10.47 -15.19 -11.63
N GLU A 227 -11.32 -15.86 -12.43
CA GLU A 227 -11.79 -15.35 -13.74
C GLU A 227 -10.64 -14.82 -14.63
N SER A 228 -9.53 -15.56 -14.68
CA SER A 228 -8.29 -15.19 -15.38
C SER A 228 -7.57 -13.93 -14.87
N LEU A 229 -7.97 -13.40 -13.71
CA LEU A 229 -7.31 -12.28 -13.03
C LEU A 229 -6.55 -12.73 -11.79
N TRP A 230 -5.29 -12.32 -11.66
CA TRP A 230 -4.53 -12.47 -10.41
C TRP A 230 -4.92 -11.39 -9.40
N LEU A 231 -5.51 -11.82 -8.29
CA LEU A 231 -5.98 -10.95 -7.20
C LEU A 231 -5.27 -11.31 -5.88
N VAL A 232 -5.06 -10.31 -5.03
CA VAL A 232 -4.59 -10.52 -3.65
C VAL A 232 -5.71 -11.20 -2.87
N HIS A 233 -5.41 -12.36 -2.27
CA HIS A 233 -6.36 -13.11 -1.44
C HIS A 233 -5.90 -13.24 0.02
N GLU A 234 -4.63 -13.02 0.32
CA GLU A 234 -4.11 -12.97 1.69
C GLU A 234 -3.01 -11.91 1.79
N VAL A 235 -3.06 -11.10 2.85
CA VAL A 235 -2.00 -10.16 3.24
C VAL A 235 -1.62 -10.46 4.69
N ASN A 236 -0.33 -10.61 4.96
CA ASN A 236 0.19 -10.78 6.33
C ASN A 236 1.20 -9.68 6.60
N GLN A 237 0.98 -8.85 7.63
CA GLN A 237 1.90 -7.81 8.06
C GLN A 237 2.41 -8.14 9.46
N THR A 238 3.73 -8.02 9.68
CA THR A 238 4.34 -8.05 11.01
C THR A 238 5.15 -6.78 11.23
N VAL A 239 5.02 -6.15 12.40
CA VAL A 239 5.89 -5.06 12.84
C VAL A 239 6.75 -5.54 14.00
N LYS A 240 8.05 -5.29 13.90
CA LYS A 240 9.02 -5.42 15.00
C LYS A 240 9.46 -4.04 15.49
N GLN A 241 9.71 -3.94 16.79
CA GLN A 241 10.43 -2.84 17.43
C GLN A 241 11.66 -3.42 18.12
N ASP A 242 12.85 -2.89 17.83
CA ASP A 242 14.13 -3.32 18.40
C ASP A 242 14.30 -4.86 18.36
N GLY A 243 13.97 -5.46 17.22
CA GLY A 243 13.99 -6.90 16.97
C GLY A 243 12.80 -7.71 17.53
N ASN A 244 12.09 -7.20 18.54
CA ASN A 244 10.93 -7.85 19.16
C ASN A 244 9.66 -7.65 18.32
N MET A 245 8.84 -8.68 18.13
CA MET A 245 7.55 -8.49 17.44
C MET A 245 6.57 -7.75 18.35
N ILE A 246 5.88 -6.74 17.81
CA ILE A 246 4.91 -5.92 18.55
C ILE A 246 3.51 -5.92 17.92
N LEU A 247 3.42 -6.15 16.60
CA LEU A 247 2.15 -6.28 15.87
C LEU A 247 2.27 -7.40 14.85
N SER A 248 1.18 -8.13 14.67
CA SER A 248 1.01 -9.11 13.59
C SER A 248 -0.46 -9.13 13.19
N TYR A 249 -0.72 -8.94 11.90
CA TYR A 249 -2.04 -8.89 11.29
C TYR A 249 -2.10 -9.81 10.09
N ARG A 250 -3.23 -10.51 9.95
CA ARG A 250 -3.53 -11.33 8.78
C ARG A 250 -4.91 -10.98 8.24
N PHE A 251 -4.95 -10.71 6.94
CA PHE A 251 -6.15 -10.33 6.19
C PHE A 251 -6.37 -11.38 5.10
N ASN A 252 -7.60 -11.86 4.97
CA ASN A 252 -8.02 -12.77 3.91
C ASN A 252 -9.15 -12.11 3.12
N LEU A 253 -9.03 -12.09 1.79
CA LEU A 253 -10.12 -11.74 0.88
C LEU A 253 -10.67 -13.03 0.28
N ASN A 254 -11.97 -13.23 0.47
CA ASN A 254 -12.71 -14.41 0.03
C ASN A 254 -13.92 -13.98 -0.81
N ASP A 255 -14.59 -14.96 -1.43
CA ASP A 255 -15.88 -14.82 -2.12
C ASP A 255 -15.93 -13.63 -3.09
N HIS A 256 -14.87 -13.53 -3.89
CA HIS A 256 -14.67 -12.47 -4.87
C HIS A 256 -15.79 -12.48 -5.91
N LYS A 257 -16.50 -11.36 -6.02
CA LYS A 257 -17.51 -11.09 -7.04
C LYS A 257 -16.97 -10.03 -7.97
N LEU A 258 -16.74 -10.40 -9.22
CA LEU A 258 -16.05 -9.57 -10.20
C LEU A 258 -17.02 -9.06 -11.28
N ARG A 259 -16.63 -7.96 -11.93
CA ARG A 259 -17.21 -7.51 -13.20
C ARG A 259 -16.09 -6.93 -14.04
N SER A 260 -15.83 -7.52 -15.19
CA SER A 260 -14.90 -6.98 -16.20
C SER A 260 -15.66 -6.27 -17.31
N LYS A 261 -14.94 -5.52 -18.15
CA LYS A 261 -15.42 -5.16 -19.48
C LYS A 261 -15.47 -6.42 -20.34
N GLN A 262 -16.53 -6.53 -21.15
CA GLN A 262 -16.54 -7.38 -22.35
C GLN A 262 -15.74 -6.69 -23.44
#